data_AF-A0A2H0XZW0-F1
#
_entry.id   AF-A0A2H0XZW0-F1
#
_cell.length_a   1.000
_cell.length_b   1.000
_cell.length_c   1.000
_cell.angle_alpha   90.00
_cell.angle_beta   90.00
_cell.angle_gamma   90.00
#
_symmetry.space_group_name_H-M   'P 1'
#
loop_
_entity.id
_entity.type
_entity.pdbx_description
1 polymer ?
#
loop_
_entity_poly.entity_id
_entity_poly.type
_entity_poly.pdbx_seq_one_letter_code
_entity_poly.pdbx_strand_id
1 'polypeptide(L)'
;MNKRKNAQKKLINELKKQLLVQAERLGVRDLYTPLALEEMRLDALRKILTEFYMERSNLEYELNMIGSNKKELLIKLERLNVFILRAQVLLQQKLEFCQKLLDKACGDVADVRRAVKRIEIPAKVQAAA
;
A
#
# COMPACT_ATOMS: atom_id res chain seq x y z
N MET A 1 -1.84 -6.98 -26.49
CA MET A 1 -1.86 -7.17 -25.01
C MET A 1 -2.48 -6.01 -24.21
N ASN A 2 -2.44 -4.75 -24.67
CA ASN A 2 -2.89 -3.57 -23.88
C ASN A 2 -4.40 -3.37 -23.71
N LYS A 3 -5.26 -3.82 -24.64
CA LYS A 3 -6.72 -3.55 -24.55
C LYS A 3 -7.38 -4.20 -23.32
N ARG A 4 -7.04 -5.46 -23.02
CA ARG A 4 -7.57 -6.19 -21.84
C ARG A 4 -7.12 -5.55 -20.52
N LYS A 5 -5.83 -5.20 -20.41
CA LYS A 5 -5.28 -4.51 -19.24
C LYS A 5 -5.98 -3.17 -18.99
N ASN A 6 -6.25 -2.40 -20.05
CA ASN A 6 -6.95 -1.13 -19.95
C ASN A 6 -8.42 -1.32 -19.56
N ALA A 7 -9.10 -2.34 -20.08
CA ALA A 7 -10.46 -2.69 -19.68
C ALA A 7 -10.53 -3.07 -18.19
N GLN A 8 -9.59 -3.91 -17.71
CA GLN A 8 -9.49 -4.26 -16.28
C GLN A 8 -9.24 -3.03 -15.41
N LYS A 9 -8.36 -2.12 -15.82
CA LYS A 9 -8.14 -0.85 -15.09
C LYS A 9 -9.41 0.00 -15.02
N LYS A 10 -10.16 0.10 -16.12
CA LYS A 10 -11.44 0.83 -16.16
C LYS A 10 -12.45 0.21 -15.19
N LEU A 11 -12.60 -1.12 -15.23
CA LEU A 11 -13.47 -1.86 -14.33
C LEU A 11 -13.11 -1.62 -12.86
N ILE A 12 -11.83 -1.74 -12.50
CA ILE A 12 -11.36 -1.52 -11.13
C ILE A 12 -11.64 -0.08 -10.68
N ASN A 13 -11.43 0.91 -11.55
CA ASN A 13 -11.70 2.30 -11.21
C ASN A 13 -13.19 2.56 -11.01
N GLU A 14 -14.04 1.93 -11.80
CA GLU A 14 -15.49 2.02 -11.63
C GLU A 14 -15.94 1.38 -10.31
N LEU A 15 -15.43 0.19 -9.98
CA LEU A 15 -15.69 -0.46 -8.69
C LEU A 15 -15.26 0.42 -7.51
N LYS A 16 -14.09 1.07 -7.59
CA LYS A 16 -13.64 2.02 -6.58
C LYS A 16 -14.60 3.21 -6.44
N LYS A 17 -15.05 3.78 -7.56
CA LYS A 17 -15.99 4.90 -7.55
C LYS A 17 -17.29 4.49 -6.87
N GLN A 18 -17.83 3.33 -7.21
CA GLN A 18 -19.06 2.80 -6.61
C GLN A 18 -18.90 2.55 -5.11
N LEU A 19 -17.77 1.96 -4.69
CA LEU A 19 -17.44 1.76 -3.28
C LEU A 19 -17.47 3.08 -2.50
N LEU A 20 -16.85 4.14 -3.04
CA LEU A 20 -16.81 5.45 -2.39
C LEU A 20 -18.21 6.08 -2.29
N VAL A 21 -19.02 6.00 -3.35
CA VAL A 21 -20.41 6.49 -3.33
C VAL A 21 -21.24 5.74 -2.30
N GLN A 22 -21.07 4.42 -2.18
CA GLN A 22 -21.78 3.62 -1.18
C GLN A 22 -21.32 3.95 0.24
N ALA A 23 -20.01 4.09 0.47
CA ALA A 23 -19.45 4.48 1.76
C ALA A 23 -19.95 5.86 2.21
N GLU A 24 -20.09 6.82 1.28
CA GLU A 24 -20.66 8.13 1.55
C GLU A 24 -22.14 8.03 1.96
N ARG A 25 -22.95 7.24 1.24
CA ARG A 25 -24.38 7.03 1.57
C ARG A 25 -24.58 6.34 2.92
N LEU A 26 -23.64 5.49 3.32
CA LEU A 26 -23.66 4.77 4.59
C LEU A 26 -23.02 5.57 5.74
N GLY A 27 -22.49 6.77 5.49
CA GLY A 27 -21.85 7.60 6.51
C GLY A 27 -20.49 7.06 7.01
N VAL A 28 -19.84 6.17 6.25
CA VAL A 28 -18.56 5.52 6.61
C VAL A 28 -17.41 5.94 5.68
N ARG A 29 -17.52 7.11 5.05
CA ARG A 29 -16.56 7.60 4.06
C ARG A 29 -15.13 7.66 4.61
N ASP A 30 -14.98 7.96 5.90
CA ASP A 30 -13.69 8.10 6.56
C ASP A 30 -12.92 6.77 6.63
N LEU A 31 -13.62 5.63 6.54
CA LEU A 31 -13.00 4.30 6.45
C LEU A 31 -12.47 3.96 5.05
N TYR A 32 -12.80 4.78 4.04
CA TYR A 32 -12.46 4.54 2.63
C TYR A 32 -11.70 5.72 2.01
N THR A 33 -10.82 6.35 2.79
CA THR A 33 -9.91 7.38 2.28
C THR A 33 -8.90 6.80 1.27
N PRO A 34 -8.26 7.64 0.43
CA PRO A 34 -7.19 7.18 -0.45
C PRO A 34 -6.05 6.46 0.28
N LEU A 35 -5.73 6.90 1.51
CA LEU A 35 -4.74 6.24 2.36
C LEU A 35 -5.24 4.87 2.82
N ALA A 36 -6.46 4.78 3.37
CA ALA A 36 -7.05 3.52 3.81
C ALA A 36 -7.12 2.49 2.68
N LEU A 37 -7.45 2.92 1.46
CA LEU A 37 -7.47 2.04 0.28
C LEU A 37 -6.07 1.52 -0.10
N GLU A 38 -5.00 2.29 0.12
CA GLU A 38 -3.63 1.82 -0.10
C GLU A 38 -3.11 0.97 1.06
N GLU A 39 -3.52 1.23 2.29
CA GLU A 39 -3.25 0.37 3.46
C GLU A 39 -3.87 -1.03 3.26
N MET A 40 -5.13 -1.11 2.82
CA MET A 40 -5.76 -2.39 2.45
C MET A 40 -4.97 -3.14 1.37
N ARG A 41 -4.36 -2.43 0.42
CA ARG A 41 -3.50 -3.02 -0.62
C ARG A 41 -2.18 -3.51 -0.07
N LEU A 42 -1.57 -2.77 0.87
CA LEU A 42 -0.36 -3.18 1.57
C LEU A 42 -0.61 -4.46 2.36
N ASP A 43 -1.72 -4.55 3.08
CA ASP A 43 -2.08 -5.73 3.85
C ASP A 43 -2.31 -6.94 2.96
N ALA A 44 -3.02 -6.78 1.84
CA ALA A 44 -3.18 -7.84 0.85
C ALA A 44 -1.81 -8.32 0.30
N LEU A 45 -0.90 -7.39 0.01
CA LEU A 45 0.43 -7.72 -0.49
C LEU A 45 1.30 -8.44 0.56
N ARG A 46 1.21 -8.04 1.83
CA ARG A 46 1.87 -8.71 2.95
C ARG A 46 1.37 -10.15 3.14
N LYS A 47 0.06 -10.36 2.99
CA LYS A 47 -0.54 -11.72 3.02
C LYS A 47 0.01 -12.59 1.88
N ILE A 48 0.01 -12.08 0.65
CA ILE A 48 0.58 -12.78 -0.50
C ILE A 48 2.06 -13.12 -0.30
N LEU A 49 2.86 -12.18 0.24
CA LEU A 49 4.26 -12.44 0.56
C LEU A 49 4.42 -13.54 1.61
N THR A 50 3.58 -13.54 2.64
CA THR A 50 3.57 -14.58 3.67
C THR A 50 3.27 -15.94 3.04
N GLU A 51 2.26 -16.01 2.17
CA GLU A 51 1.93 -17.23 1.40
C GLU A 51 3.11 -17.71 0.55
N PHE A 52 3.82 -16.81 -0.12
CA PHE A 52 5.03 -17.19 -0.87
C PHE A 52 6.15 -17.72 0.02
N TYR A 53 6.36 -17.15 1.22
CA TYR A 53 7.36 -17.67 2.14
C TYR A 53 6.99 -19.03 2.74
N MET A 54 5.70 -19.23 3.05
CA MET A 54 5.20 -20.54 3.49
C MET A 54 5.42 -21.59 2.39
N GLU A 55 5.05 -21.27 1.15
CA GLU A 55 5.25 -22.18 0.03
C GLU A 55 6.74 -22.47 -0.22
N ARG A 56 7.61 -21.47 -0.07
CA ARG A 56 9.06 -21.67 -0.18
C ARG A 56 9.56 -22.64 0.88
N SER A 57 9.12 -22.48 2.12
CA SER A 57 9.45 -23.40 3.22
C SER A 57 8.97 -24.82 2.94
N ASN A 58 7.77 -24.98 2.37
CA ASN A 58 7.23 -26.28 2.00
C ASN A 58 8.10 -26.95 0.92
N LEU A 59 8.45 -26.21 -0.13
CA LEU A 59 9.29 -26.71 -1.22
C LEU A 59 10.73 -27.05 -0.75
N GLU A 60 11.29 -26.24 0.15
CA GLU A 60 12.60 -26.52 0.77
C GLU A 60 12.55 -27.79 1.63
N TYR A 61 11.46 -28.00 2.38
CA TYR A 61 11.25 -29.24 3.13
C TYR A 61 11.16 -30.45 2.19
N GLU A 62 10.33 -30.39 1.15
CA GLU A 62 10.19 -31.46 0.16
C GLU A 62 11.52 -31.81 -0.53
N LEU A 63 12.35 -30.80 -0.83
CA LEU A 63 13.65 -30.99 -1.46
C LEU A 63 14.60 -31.84 -0.59
N ASN A 64 14.48 -31.73 0.73
CA ASN A 64 15.31 -32.43 1.70
C ASN A 64 14.79 -33.84 2.06
N MET A 65 13.57 -34.20 1.63
CA MET A 65 13.00 -35.52 1.86
C MET A 65 13.47 -36.56 0.82
N ILE A 66 13.67 -37.81 1.26
CA ILE A 66 14.07 -38.92 0.39
C ILE A 66 12.92 -39.27 -0.58
N GLY A 67 13.23 -39.33 -1.89
CA GLY A 67 12.26 -39.70 -2.93
C GLY A 67 11.64 -38.51 -3.71
N SER A 68 12.07 -37.28 -3.44
CA SER A 68 11.55 -36.10 -4.13
C SER A 68 12.18 -35.87 -5.51
N ASN A 69 11.38 -35.32 -6.44
CA ASN A 69 11.86 -34.92 -7.77
C ASN A 69 12.64 -33.59 -7.68
N LYS A 70 13.91 -33.69 -7.28
CA LYS A 70 14.78 -32.53 -6.98
C LYS A 70 14.82 -31.49 -8.10
N LYS A 71 14.88 -31.92 -9.36
CA LYS A 71 14.98 -31.00 -10.51
C LYS A 71 13.74 -30.13 -10.65
N GLU A 72 12.55 -30.71 -10.49
CA GLU A 72 11.30 -29.97 -10.61
C GLU A 72 11.11 -29.00 -9.43
N LEU A 73 11.46 -29.44 -8.22
CA LEU A 73 11.40 -28.61 -7.01
C LEU A 73 12.33 -27.40 -7.07
N LEU A 74 13.56 -27.57 -7.58
CA LEU A 74 14.49 -26.46 -7.78
C LEU A 74 13.94 -25.42 -8.76
N ILE A 75 13.32 -25.84 -9.88
CA ILE A 75 12.70 -24.93 -10.84
C ILE A 75 11.52 -24.16 -10.20
N LYS A 76 10.71 -24.84 -9.37
CA LYS A 76 9.61 -24.20 -8.63
C LYS A 76 10.13 -23.16 -7.64
N LEU A 77 11.18 -23.51 -6.87
CA LEU A 77 11.85 -22.60 -5.94
C LEU A 77 12.43 -21.36 -6.62
N GLU A 78 13.13 -21.52 -7.75
CA GLU A 78 13.66 -20.39 -8.51
C GLU A 78 12.54 -19.45 -8.98
N ARG A 79 11.46 -20.00 -9.55
CA ARG A 79 10.30 -19.20 -9.97
C ARG A 79 9.67 -18.46 -8.81
N LEU A 80 9.48 -19.15 -7.68
CA LEU A 80 8.89 -18.57 -6.48
C LEU A 80 9.76 -17.43 -5.92
N ASN A 81 11.09 -17.59 -5.90
CA ASN A 81 12.02 -16.54 -5.49
C ASN A 81 11.91 -15.29 -6.37
N VAL A 82 11.74 -15.44 -7.68
CA VAL A 82 11.50 -14.31 -8.58
C VAL A 82 10.19 -13.58 -8.23
N PHE A 83 9.12 -14.30 -7.88
CA PHE A 83 7.87 -13.68 -7.46
C PHE A 83 7.99 -12.97 -6.10
N ILE A 84 8.72 -13.56 -5.15
CA ILE A 84 9.02 -12.94 -3.85
C ILE A 84 9.76 -11.62 -4.06
N LEU A 85 10.83 -11.60 -4.86
CA LEU A 85 11.59 -10.38 -5.16
C LEU A 85 10.71 -9.29 -5.78
N ARG A 86 9.87 -9.66 -6.76
CA ARG A 86 8.93 -8.71 -7.38
C ARG A 86 7.91 -8.16 -6.38
N ALA A 87 7.39 -9.01 -5.51
CA ALA A 87 6.44 -8.62 -4.48
C ALA A 87 7.08 -7.70 -3.42
N GLN A 88 8.34 -7.94 -3.04
CA GLN A 88 9.11 -7.06 -2.15
C GLN A 88 9.33 -5.68 -2.76
N VAL A 89 9.74 -5.60 -4.04
CA VAL A 89 9.89 -4.32 -4.74
C VAL A 89 8.56 -3.56 -4.79
N LEU A 90 7.46 -4.27 -5.08
CA LEU A 90 6.13 -3.65 -5.09
C LEU A 90 5.72 -3.16 -3.69
N LEU A 91 6.05 -3.91 -2.64
CA LEU A 91 5.77 -3.55 -1.26
C LEU A 91 6.48 -2.25 -0.89
N GLN A 92 7.76 -2.15 -1.23
CA GLN A 92 8.56 -0.95 -1.00
C GLN A 92 7.97 0.27 -1.71
N GLN A 93 7.62 0.13 -2.99
CA GLN A 93 6.97 1.20 -3.76
C GLN A 93 5.64 1.65 -3.13
N LYS A 94 4.88 0.72 -2.56
CA LYS A 94 3.60 1.01 -1.92
C LYS A 94 3.76 1.67 -0.55
N LEU A 95 4.77 1.28 0.22
CA LEU A 95 5.13 1.96 1.47
C LEU A 95 5.54 3.41 1.19
N GLU A 96 6.41 3.64 0.20
CA GLU A 96 6.81 4.99 -0.21
C GLU A 96 5.62 5.83 -0.69
N PHE A 97 4.66 5.21 -1.38
CA PHE A 97 3.45 5.90 -1.82
C PHE A 97 2.55 6.29 -0.63
N CYS A 98 2.37 5.40 0.35
CA CYS A 98 1.63 5.71 1.57
C CYS A 98 2.31 6.82 2.37
N GLN A 99 3.65 6.79 2.47
CA GLN A 99 4.41 7.87 3.09
C GLN A 99 4.15 9.22 2.40
N LYS A 100 4.19 9.26 1.06
CA LYS A 100 3.86 10.48 0.31
C LYS A 100 2.42 10.96 0.53
N LEU A 101 1.47 10.04 0.71
CA LEU A 101 0.08 10.40 1.03
C LEU A 101 -0.03 10.96 2.44
N LEU A 102 0.67 10.38 3.41
CA LEU A 102 0.78 10.89 4.77
C LEU A 102 1.42 12.27 4.79
N ASP A 103 2.55 12.46 4.13
CA ASP A 103 3.26 13.75 4.05
C ASP A 103 2.36 14.85 3.45
N LYS A 104 1.54 14.50 2.46
CA LYS A 104 0.55 15.42 1.86
C LYS A 104 -0.66 15.67 2.75
N ALA A 105 -1.17 14.64 3.42
CA ALA A 105 -2.33 14.74 4.31
C ALA A 105 -1.99 15.50 5.60
N CYS A 106 -0.75 15.35 6.10
CA CYS A 106 -0.19 16.14 7.18
C CYS A 106 0.07 17.61 6.78
N GLY A 107 -0.17 17.98 5.51
CA GLY A 107 -0.31 19.35 5.03
C GLY A 107 0.73 20.31 5.61
N ASP A 108 1.87 20.40 4.93
CA ASP A 108 2.79 21.54 5.02
C ASP A 108 3.06 21.98 6.46
N VAL A 109 4.03 21.34 7.13
CA VAL A 109 4.63 21.92 8.34
C VAL A 109 5.00 23.40 8.11
N ALA A 110 5.28 23.80 6.86
CA ALA A 110 5.47 25.18 6.44
C ALA A 110 4.20 26.06 6.43
N ASP A 111 3.03 25.53 6.09
CA ASP A 111 1.74 26.25 6.07
C ASP A 111 1.08 26.26 7.43
N VAL A 112 1.17 25.15 8.18
CA VAL A 112 0.83 25.11 9.60
C VAL A 112 1.76 26.03 10.39
N ARG A 113 3.09 26.04 10.15
CA ARG A 113 4.00 27.04 10.77
C ARG A 113 3.71 28.47 10.31
N ARG A 114 3.32 28.71 9.05
CA ARG A 114 2.94 30.05 8.57
C ARG A 114 1.63 30.52 9.20
N ALA A 115 0.66 29.64 9.39
CA ALA A 115 -0.59 29.91 10.09
C ALA A 115 -0.32 30.16 11.58
N VAL A 116 0.48 29.32 12.23
CA VAL A 116 0.90 29.48 13.64
C VAL A 116 1.70 30.78 13.82
N LYS A 117 2.63 31.14 12.94
CA LYS A 117 3.35 32.43 12.99
C LYS A 117 2.46 33.66 12.77
N ARG A 118 1.33 33.54 12.05
CA ARG A 118 0.33 34.62 11.93
C ARG A 118 -0.51 34.78 13.21
N ILE A 119 -0.65 33.70 13.97
CA ILE A 119 -1.40 33.66 15.23
C ILE A 119 -0.47 34.05 16.41
N GLU A 120 0.82 33.71 16.34
CA GLU A 120 1.86 34.06 17.31
C GLU A 120 2.43 35.48 17.06
N ILE A 121 1.51 36.45 17.08
CA ILE A 121 1.57 37.80 17.65
C ILE A 121 2.60 38.85 17.14
N PRO A 122 2.32 40.14 17.42
CA PRO A 122 3.05 40.69 18.55
C PRO A 122 2.12 41.18 19.65
N ALA A 123 2.30 40.60 20.84
CA ALA A 123 1.73 41.03 22.12
C ALA A 123 2.25 42.43 22.56
N LYS A 124 2.71 43.25 21.60
CA LYS A 124 3.17 44.62 21.80
C LYS A 124 2.09 45.67 21.51
N VAL A 125 0.85 45.28 21.17
CA VAL A 125 -0.26 46.23 20.97
C VAL A 125 -1.21 46.30 22.18
N GLN A 126 -1.04 45.46 23.20
CA GLN A 126 -1.83 45.53 24.45
C GLN A 126 -1.08 46.18 25.64
N ALA A 127 0.14 46.67 25.44
CA ALA A 127 0.91 47.40 26.45
C ALA A 127 1.03 48.91 26.16
N ALA A 128 0.11 49.47 25.35
CA ALA A 128 0.04 50.90 25.04
C ALA A 128 -1.40 51.44 25.11
N ALA A 129 -2.17 50.99 26.10
CA ALA A 129 -3.42 51.62 26.55
C ALA A 129 -3.19 52.24 27.93
#